data_AF-A0A284VQJ5-F1
#
_entry.id   AF-A0A284VQJ5-F1
#
_cell.length_a   1.000
_cell.length_b   1.000
_cell.length_c   1.000
_cell.angle_alpha   90.00
_cell.angle_beta   90.00
_cell.angle_gamma   90.00
#
_symmetry.space_group_name_H-M   'P 1'
#
loop_
_entity.id
_entity.type
_entity.pdbx_description
1 polymer ?
#
loop_
_entity_poly.entity_id
_entity_poly.type
_entity_poly.pdbx_seq_one_letter_code
_entity_poly.pdbx_strand_id
1 'polypeptide(L)' 'MVGIESSMELSEAAKKVKKPEVAEAEKERQKKFMEQLRSRSAPVPGEK' A
#
# COMPACT_ATOMS: atom_id res chain seq x y z
N MET A 1 -0.15 -3.50 -29.27
CA MET A 1 -0.71 -2.90 -28.04
C MET A 1 -1.18 -4.08 -27.17
N VAL A 2 -0.32 -4.63 -26.31
CA VAL A 2 -0.54 -5.91 -25.58
C VAL A 2 -0.08 -5.77 -24.12
N GLY A 3 -0.47 -4.69 -23.45
CA GLY A 3 0.04 -4.38 -22.11
C GLY A 3 -0.99 -3.79 -21.16
N ILE A 4 -1.93 -3.00 -21.69
CA ILE A 4 -2.95 -2.33 -20.89
C ILE A 4 -4.05 -3.31 -20.48
N GLU A 5 -4.50 -4.15 -21.42
CA GLU A 5 -5.56 -5.15 -21.19
C GLU A 5 -5.13 -6.19 -20.15
N SER A 6 -3.91 -6.74 -20.27
CA SER A 6 -3.35 -7.69 -19.31
C SER A 6 -3.17 -7.07 -17.92
N SER A 7 -2.71 -5.82 -17.83
CA SER A 7 -2.56 -5.13 -16.54
C SER A 7 -3.92 -4.85 -15.87
N MET A 8 -4.95 -4.60 -16.66
CA MET A 8 -6.31 -4.35 -16.18
C MET A 8 -6.96 -5.63 -15.64
N GLU A 9 -6.85 -6.75 -16.37
CA GLU A 9 -7.34 -8.06 -15.91
C GLU A 9 -6.63 -8.54 -14.63
N LEU A 10 -5.31 -8.37 -14.55
CA LEU A 10 -4.54 -8.70 -13.35
C LEU A 10 -4.96 -7.84 -12.15
N SER A 11 -5.24 -6.56 -12.37
CA SER A 11 -5.73 -5.65 -11.34
C SER A 11 -7.13 -6.05 -10.84
N GLU A 12 -8.00 -6.53 -11.72
CA GLU A 12 -9.32 -7.02 -11.36
C GLU A 12 -9.26 -8.36 -10.61
N ALA A 13 -8.37 -9.26 -11.01
CA ALA A 13 -8.13 -10.52 -10.30
C ALA A 13 -7.57 -10.28 -8.87
N ALA A 14 -6.66 -9.32 -8.71
CA ALA A 14 -6.10 -8.96 -7.42
C ALA A 14 -7.15 -8.42 -6.43
N LYS A 15 -8.21 -7.75 -6.91
CA LYS A 15 -9.32 -7.28 -6.07
C LYS A 15 -10.17 -8.42 -5.50
N LYS A 16 -10.16 -9.60 -6.13
CA LYS A 16 -10.90 -10.80 -5.68
C LYS A 16 -10.19 -11.52 -4.54
N VAL A 17 -8.92 -11.22 -4.27
CA VAL A 17 -8.17 -11.80 -3.15
C VAL A 17 -8.73 -11.24 -1.85
N LYS A 18 -9.09 -12.16 -0.93
CA LYS A 18 -9.66 -11.82 0.38
C LYS A 18 -8.68 -10.92 1.13
N LYS A 19 -9.06 -9.65 1.33
CA LYS A 19 -8.22 -8.72 2.07
C LYS A 19 -8.07 -9.25 3.50
N PRO A 20 -6.84 -9.29 4.06
CA PRO A 20 -6.66 -9.65 5.44
C PRO A 20 -7.43 -8.66 6.32
N GLU A 21 -8.02 -9.17 7.39
CA GLU A 21 -8.72 -8.34 8.36
C GLU A 21 -7.66 -7.54 9.14
N VAL A 22 -7.45 -6.29 8.71
CA VAL A 22 -6.51 -5.39 9.37
C VAL A 22 -7.22 -4.71 10.54
N ALA A 23 -6.74 -4.98 11.76
CA ALA A 23 -7.23 -4.32 12.97
C ALA A 23 -7.15 -2.80 12.85
N GLU A 24 -8.10 -2.08 13.45
CA GLU A 24 -8.19 -0.61 13.34
C GLU A 24 -6.90 0.10 13.78
N ALA A 25 -6.25 -0.41 14.83
CA ALA A 25 -4.97 0.10 15.31
C ALA A 25 -3.85 0.05 14.26
N GLU A 26 -3.83 -0.98 13.41
CA GLU A 26 -2.81 -1.13 12.38
C GLU A 26 -3.11 -0.23 11.17
N LYS A 27 -4.39 0.02 10.86
CA LYS A 27 -4.78 1.03 9.86
C LYS A 27 -4.33 2.43 10.27
N GLU A 28 -4.48 2.79 11.55
CA GLU A 28 -4.00 4.07 12.06
C GLU A 28 -2.49 4.20 11.98
N ARG A 29 -1.75 3.14 12.35
CA ARG A 29 -0.29 3.12 12.25
C ARG A 29 0.17 3.32 10.80
N GLN A 30 -0.44 2.61 9.85
CA GLN A 30 -0.15 2.76 8.43
C GLN A 30 -0.45 4.17 7.91
N LYS A 31 -1.57 4.76 8.35
CA LYS A 31 -1.92 6.14 7.97
C LYS A 31 -0.89 7.15 8.47
N LYS A 32 -0.50 7.07 9.75
CA LYS A 32 0.52 7.95 10.35
C LYS A 32 1.88 7.79 9.66
N PHE A 33 2.28 6.55 9.36
CA PHE A 33 3.51 6.28 8.63
C PHE A 33 3.50 6.86 7.21
N MET A 34 2.39 6.72 6.48
CA MET A 34 2.23 7.30 5.15
C MET A 34 2.22 8.84 5.18
N GLU A 35 1.65 9.45 6.21
CA GLU A 35 1.72 10.91 6.44
C GLU A 35 3.16 11.38 6.70
N GLN A 36 3.94 10.62 7.48
CA GLN A 36 5.35 10.87 7.70
C GLN A 36 6.19 10.74 6.41
N LEU A 37 5.90 9.74 5.57
CA LEU A 37 6.56 9.56 4.27
C LEU A 37 6.28 10.73 3.33
N ARG A 38 5.01 11.16 3.24
CA ARG A 38 4.61 12.32 2.42
C ARG A 38 5.27 13.61 2.87
N SER A 39 5.40 13.80 4.18
CA SER A 39 6.09 14.95 4.75
C SER A 39 7.62 14.83 4.72
N ARG A 40 8.18 13.74 4.17
CA ARG A 40 9.63 13.44 4.13
C ARG A 40 10.28 13.46 5.52
N SER A 41 9.47 13.26 6.57
CA SER A 41 9.89 13.23 7.97
C SER A 41 9.94 11.79 8.51
N ALA A 42 9.56 10.81 7.69
CA ALA A 42 9.64 9.41 8.08
C ALA A 42 11.10 9.01 8.34
N PRO A 43 11.38 8.38 9.49
CA PRO A 43 12.71 7.86 9.76
C PRO A 43 13.06 6.80 8.72
N VAL A 44 14.10 7.06 7.94
CA VAL A 44 14.64 6.07 7.00
C VAL A 44 15.36 5.00 7.83
N PRO A 45 14.98 3.72 7.72
CA PRO A 45 15.69 2.67 8.44
C PRO A 45 17.14 2.61 7.94
N GLY A 46 18.09 3.00 8.78
CA GLY A 46 19.53 2.92 8.48
C GLY A 46 20.30 4.24 8.46
N GLU A 47 19.67 5.40 8.64
CA GLU A 47 20.41 6.65 8.86
C GLU A 47 20.86 6.74 10.32
N LYS A 48 22.18 6.66 10.53
CA LYS A 48 22.87 7.02 11.79
C LYS A 48 23.55 8.37 11.61
#